data_AF-A0A920J5A1-F1
#
_entry.id   AF-A0A920J5A1-F1
#
_cell.length_a   1.000
_cell.length_b   1.000
_cell.length_c   1.000
_cell.angle_alpha   90.00
_cell.angle_beta   90.00
_cell.angle_gamma   90.00
#
_symmetry.space_group_name_H-M   'P 1'
#
loop_
_entity.id
_entity.type
_entity.pdbx_description
1 polymer ?
#
loop_
_entity_poly.entity_id
_entity_poly.type
_entity_poly.pdbx_seq_one_letter_code
_entity_poly.pdbx_strand_id
1 'polypeptide(L)' 'MLLNATDEDGMNSAMTDVFGVAGTGIELIPPRQVMGRVSYEF' A
#
# COMPACT_ATOMS: atom_id res chain seq x y z
N MET A 1 -7.72 1.75 14.17
CA MET A 1 -6.54 1.16 13.51
C MET A 1 -5.65 2.29 13.03
N LEU A 2 -4.34 2.21 13.29
CA LEU A 2 -3.33 3.16 12.82
C LEU A 2 -2.40 2.41 11.86
N LEU A 3 -2.29 2.86 10.61
CA LEU A 3 -1.45 2.25 9.57
C LEU A 3 -0.38 3.25 9.13
N ASN A 4 0.82 2.74 8.86
CA ASN A 4 2.01 3.54 8.53
C ASN A 4 2.25 4.69 9.53
N ALA A 5 2.42 4.34 10.82
CA ALA A 5 2.45 5.29 11.94
C ALA A 5 3.59 6.33 11.86
N THR A 6 4.73 5.91 11.31
CA THR A 6 5.95 6.71 11.16
C THR A 6 6.06 7.41 9.81
N ASP A 7 5.05 7.30 8.95
CA ASP A 7 5.02 7.90 7.61
C ASP A 7 6.23 7.47 6.76
N GLU A 8 6.46 6.16 6.73
CA GLU A 8 7.51 5.56 5.93
C GLU A 8 7.12 5.60 4.45
N ASP A 9 8.09 5.98 3.62
CA ASP A 9 8.04 5.87 2.17
C ASP A 9 8.65 4.53 1.75
N GLY A 10 8.01 3.84 0.80
CA GLY A 10 8.49 2.52 0.38
C GLY A 10 7.75 1.92 -0.81
N MET A 11 8.29 0.81 -1.30
CA MET A 11 7.70 0.02 -2.38
C MET A 11 7.11 -1.27 -1.79
N ASN A 12 5.84 -1.53 -2.09
CA ASN A 12 5.14 -2.75 -1.72
C ASN A 12 5.50 -3.89 -2.69
N SER A 13 5.53 -3.60 -3.99
CA SER A 13 5.83 -4.59 -5.02
C SER A 13 6.46 -3.93 -6.24
N ALA A 14 7.35 -4.66 -6.91
CA ALA A 14 7.92 -4.26 -8.19
C ALA A 14 7.66 -5.38 -9.20
N MET A 15 6.95 -5.05 -10.26
CA MET A 15 6.53 -5.98 -11.30
C MET A 15 7.27 -5.63 -12.58
N THR A 16 8.03 -6.58 -13.11
CA THR A 16 8.64 -6.45 -14.43
C THR A 16 7.88 -7.31 -15.42
N ASP A 17 7.59 -6.76 -16.59
CA ASP A 17 7.17 -7.58 -17.73
C ASP A 17 8.28 -8.60 -18.04
N VAL A 18 7.92 -9.87 -18.22
CA VAL A 18 8.83 -10.97 -18.57
C VAL A 18 9.49 -10.78 -19.92
N PHE A 19 8.86 -10.01 -20.81
CA PHE A 19 9.41 -9.68 -22.12
C PHE A 19 10.20 -8.36 -22.13
N GLY A 20 10.20 -7.60 -21.03
CA GLY A 20 10.90 -6.32 -20.90
C GLY A 20 10.42 -5.22 -21.85
N VAL A 21 9.27 -5.40 -22.51
CA VAL A 21 8.71 -4.45 -23.48
C VAL A 21 7.68 -3.53 -22.80
N ALA A 22 6.93 -4.03 -21.82
CA ALA A 22 6.09 -3.21 -20.96
C ALA A 22 6.90 -2.74 -19.73
N GLY A 23 6.85 -1.44 -19.44
CA GLY A 23 7.62 -0.82 -18.37
C GLY A 23 7.39 -1.44 -16.98
N THR A 24 8.39 -1.30 -16.11
CA THR A 24 8.32 -1.75 -14.71
C THR A 24 7.22 -0.98 -13.98
N GLY A 25 6.25 -1.72 -13.42
CA GLY A 25 5.24 -1.18 -12.52
C GLY A 25 5.75 -1.24 -11.08
N ILE A 26 5.73 -0.11 -10.38
CA ILE A 26 6.04 -0.05 -8.95
C ILE A 26 4.74 0.20 -8.18
N GLU A 27 4.43 -0.69 -7.26
CA GLU A 27 3.36 -0.50 -6.27
C GLU A 27 3.99 0.10 -5.02
N LEU A 28 3.55 1.30 -4.63
CA LEU A 28 4.04 1.98 -3.43
C LEU A 28 3.25 1.54 -2.20
N ILE A 29 3.90 1.58 -1.03
CA ILE A 29 3.16 1.45 0.23
C ILE A 29 2.24 2.67 0.40
N PRO A 30 1.04 2.49 0.97
CA PRO A 30 0.13 3.58 1.16
C PRO A 30 0.63 4.56 2.26
N PRO A 31 0.27 5.85 2.16
CA PRO A 31 0.65 6.85 3.15
C PRO A 31 0.01 6.57 4.51
N ARG A 32 0.45 7.30 5.56
CA ARG A 32 -0.11 7.19 6.91
C ARG A 32 -1.64 7.30 6.94
N GLN A 33 -2.29 6.33 7.57
CA GLN A 33 -3.76 6.24 7.65
C GLN A 33 -4.25 6.02 9.08
N VAL A 34 -5.38 6.65 9.40
CA VAL A 34 -6.08 6.48 10.67
C VAL A 34 -7.51 6.07 10.37
N MET A 35 -7.92 4.90 10.85
CA MET A 35 -9.27 4.36 10.64
C MET A 35 -9.97 4.09 11.97
N GLY A 36 -11.17 4.65 12.14
CA GLY A 36 -12.11 4.28 13.20
C GLY A 36 -13.16 3.33 12.63
N ARG A 37 -13.45 2.22 13.34
CA ARG A 37 -14.58 1.35 13.03
C ARG A 37 -15.46 1.24 14.27
N VAL A 38 -16.75 1.53 14.12
CA VAL A 38 -17.79 1.25 15.10
C VAL A 38 -18.67 0.14 14.51
N SER A 39 -18.92 -0.90 15.28
CA SER A 39 -19.78 -2.02 14.86
C SER A 39 -20.67 -2.40 16.03
N TYR A 40 -21.96 -2.60 15.74
CA TYR A 40 -22.98 -2.98 16.69
C TYR A 40 -23.83 -4.08 16.05
N GLU A 41 -24.09 -5.14 16.79
CA GLU A 41 -24.83 -6.32 16.35
C GLU A 41 -25.90 -6.63 17.41
N PHE A 42 -27.12 -6.93 16.96
CA PHE A 42 -28.31 -7.14 17.80
C PHE A 42 -28.52 -8.62 18.12
#